data_AF-A0A7D9J5I1-F1
#
_entry.id   AF-A0A7D9J5I1-F1
#
_cell.length_a   1.000
_cell.length_b   1.000
_cell.length_c   1.000
_cell.angle_alpha   90.00
_cell.angle_beta   90.00
_cell.angle_gamma   90.00
#
_symmetry.space_group_name_H-M   'P 1'
#
loop_
_entity.id
_entity.type
_entity.pdbx_description
1 polymer ?
#
loop_
_entity_poly.entity_id
_entity_poly.type
_entity_poly.pdbx_seq_one_letter_code
_entity_poly.pdbx_strand_id
1 'polypeptide(L)'
;MMQVMLAALFLFANVMCINAGTNFDATWTKTCPNGQSIYHVSSVHSNPHEDRSWTFLCRPDSKITTTCQWSGFVNSYDQKVVYQCPNGVITGVHSTHSNEAEDRRFSFRCCNTQSNCARDCVWSGYVNNFDGYLNYVVPSGSFLTGAQSFHDNGNEDRRWEFLACKRG
;
A
#
# COMPACT_ATOMS: atom_id res chain seq x y z
N MET A 1 -34.34 53.89 7.98
CA MET A 1 -32.90 53.93 7.62
C MET A 1 -32.36 52.53 7.83
N MET A 2 -32.17 51.78 6.74
CA MET A 2 -31.96 50.33 6.74
C MET A 2 -30.45 50.06 6.70
N GLN A 3 -29.88 49.59 7.81
CA GLN A 3 -28.51 49.08 7.82
C GLN A 3 -28.52 47.65 7.28
N VAL A 4 -27.96 47.47 6.08
CA VAL A 4 -27.72 46.16 5.49
C VAL A 4 -26.48 45.59 6.17
N MET A 5 -26.64 44.55 6.99
CA MET A 5 -25.51 43.76 7.49
C MET A 5 -24.98 42.89 6.35
N LEU A 6 -23.74 43.12 5.95
CA LEU A 6 -23.03 42.26 5.02
C LEU A 6 -22.60 40.98 5.77
N ALA A 7 -23.33 39.88 5.56
CA ALA A 7 -22.92 38.58 6.07
C ALA A 7 -21.77 38.03 5.19
N ALA A 8 -20.55 38.09 5.69
CA ALA A 8 -19.42 37.42 5.05
C ALA A 8 -19.58 35.91 5.22
N LEU A 9 -19.93 35.22 4.14
CA LEU A 9 -20.01 33.77 4.09
C LEU A 9 -18.59 33.20 4.06
N PHE A 10 -18.02 32.91 5.23
CA PHE A 10 -16.78 32.15 5.32
C PHE A 10 -17.07 30.71 4.89
N LEU A 11 -16.75 30.35 3.64
CA LEU A 11 -16.55 28.96 3.28
C LEU A 11 -15.33 28.46 4.08
N PHE A 12 -15.59 27.79 5.19
CA PHE A 12 -14.61 26.88 5.76
C PHE A 12 -14.45 25.75 4.75
N ALA A 13 -13.51 25.92 3.81
CA ALA A 13 -12.95 24.78 3.10
C ALA A 13 -12.39 23.89 4.20
N ASN A 14 -13.08 22.79 4.48
CA ASN A 14 -12.50 21.69 5.24
C ASN A 14 -11.33 21.22 4.39
N VAL A 15 -10.15 21.77 4.63
CA VAL A 15 -8.91 21.18 4.17
C VAL A 15 -8.85 19.87 4.95
N MET A 16 -9.46 18.82 4.40
CA MET A 16 -9.16 17.48 4.82
C MET A 16 -7.66 17.34 4.56
N CYS A 17 -6.86 17.52 5.61
CA CYS A 17 -5.48 17.09 5.58
C CYS A 17 -5.53 15.58 5.31
N ILE A 18 -5.33 15.23 4.04
CA ILE A 18 -5.09 13.86 3.63
C ILE A 18 -3.92 13.41 4.51
N ASN A 19 -4.16 12.45 5.41
CA ASN A 19 -3.11 11.93 6.28
C ASN A 19 -2.19 11.04 5.44
N ALA A 20 -1.36 11.69 4.64
CA ALA A 20 -0.43 11.09 3.70
C ALA A 20 0.71 10.41 4.48
N GLY A 21 0.95 9.13 4.22
CA GLY A 21 2.04 8.38 4.86
C GLY A 21 3.39 8.55 4.16
N THR A 22 3.38 8.53 2.83
CA THR A 22 4.52 8.92 1.98
C THR A 22 4.20 10.20 1.24
N ASN A 23 5.23 10.95 0.82
CA ASN A 23 5.01 12.07 -0.09
C ASN A 23 4.57 11.54 -1.47
N PHE A 24 3.66 12.27 -2.12
CA PHE A 24 3.31 12.05 -3.52
C PHE A 24 4.54 12.30 -4.42
N ASP A 25 4.58 11.64 -5.58
CA ASP A 25 5.64 11.63 -6.61
C ASP A 25 7.02 11.15 -6.14
N ALA A 26 7.21 11.01 -4.84
CA ALA A 26 8.48 10.64 -4.26
C ALA A 26 8.75 9.14 -4.47
N THR A 27 10.03 8.85 -4.68
CA THR A 27 10.57 7.51 -4.44
C THR A 27 10.66 7.28 -2.94
N TRP A 28 10.24 6.10 -2.49
CA TRP A 28 10.28 5.77 -1.06
C TRP A 28 10.56 4.29 -0.81
N THR A 29 11.07 4.02 0.39
CA THR A 29 11.25 2.67 0.94
C THR A 29 10.66 2.64 2.35
N LYS A 30 9.83 1.64 2.62
CA LYS A 30 9.28 1.38 3.95
C LYS A 30 9.59 -0.07 4.32
N THR A 31 10.19 -0.26 5.49
CA THR A 31 10.54 -1.58 6.02
C THR A 31 10.13 -1.70 7.46
N CYS A 32 9.60 -2.85 7.83
CA CYS A 32 9.37 -3.22 9.21
C CYS A 32 10.68 -3.52 9.94
N PRO A 33 10.76 -3.27 11.26
CA PRO A 33 11.87 -3.74 12.09
C PRO A 33 12.05 -5.27 12.02
N ASN A 34 13.23 -5.75 12.42
CA ASN A 34 13.52 -7.18 12.46
C ASN A 34 12.49 -7.96 13.28
N GLY A 35 12.08 -9.13 12.79
CA GLY A 35 11.06 -9.96 13.43
C GLY A 35 9.63 -9.41 13.31
N GLN A 36 9.38 -8.43 12.44
CA GLN A 36 8.05 -7.88 12.18
C GLN A 36 7.66 -8.00 10.70
N SER A 37 6.36 -8.05 10.44
CA SER A 37 5.77 -8.03 9.09
C SER A 37 4.70 -6.95 8.98
N ILE A 38 4.42 -6.56 7.73
CA ILE A 38 3.33 -5.63 7.43
C ILE A 38 2.02 -6.35 7.75
N TYR A 39 1.19 -5.75 8.61
CA TYR A 39 -0.15 -6.26 8.93
C TYR A 39 -1.27 -5.30 8.49
N HIS A 40 -0.92 -4.07 8.12
CA HIS A 40 -1.87 -3.08 7.64
C HIS A 40 -1.25 -2.28 6.50
N VAL A 41 -2.05 -2.09 5.46
CA VAL A 41 -1.73 -1.26 4.30
C VAL A 41 -2.87 -0.28 4.12
N SER A 42 -2.58 1.00 4.09
CA SER A 42 -3.56 2.01 3.67
C SER A 42 -2.96 3.00 2.70
N SER A 43 -3.78 3.52 1.80
CA SER A 43 -3.34 4.47 0.80
C SER A 43 -4.45 5.42 0.35
N VAL A 44 -4.07 6.65 0.04
CA VAL A 44 -4.93 7.75 -0.42
C VAL A 44 -4.44 8.22 -1.78
N HIS A 45 -5.36 8.39 -2.72
CA HIS A 45 -5.10 8.93 -4.05
C HIS A 45 -5.13 10.45 -4.05
N SER A 46 -4.41 11.08 -4.97
CA SER A 46 -4.43 12.52 -5.21
C SER A 46 -4.42 12.81 -6.70
N ASN A 47 -5.57 13.23 -7.26
CA ASN A 47 -5.68 13.59 -8.67
C ASN A 47 -4.70 14.70 -9.12
N PRO A 48 -4.39 15.75 -8.32
CA PRO A 48 -3.37 16.72 -8.72
C PRO A 48 -1.97 16.15 -8.97
N HIS A 49 -1.67 14.98 -8.39
CA HIS A 49 -0.40 14.27 -8.58
C HIS A 49 -0.56 13.00 -9.42
N GLU A 50 -1.80 12.60 -9.71
CA GLU A 50 -2.19 11.25 -10.15
C GLU A 50 -1.38 10.14 -9.47
N ASP A 51 -1.29 10.25 -8.14
CA ASP A 51 -0.44 9.40 -7.34
C ASP A 51 -1.06 9.03 -6.00
N ARG A 52 -0.58 7.91 -5.46
CA ARG A 52 -0.96 7.37 -4.16
C ARG A 52 0.11 7.61 -3.10
N SER A 53 -0.35 8.08 -1.94
CA SER A 53 0.43 8.11 -0.70
C SER A 53 0.17 6.86 0.14
N TRP A 54 1.19 6.32 0.80
CA TRP A 54 1.18 4.99 1.40
C TRP A 54 1.53 4.98 2.89
N THR A 55 0.76 4.24 3.68
CA THR A 55 1.04 3.94 5.09
C THR A 55 1.07 2.42 5.29
N PHE A 56 2.10 1.96 6.00
CA PHE A 56 2.28 0.56 6.37
C PHE A 56 2.49 0.46 7.87
N LEU A 57 1.74 -0.41 8.54
CA LEU A 57 1.97 -0.72 9.95
C LEU A 57 2.52 -2.14 10.11
N CYS A 58 3.41 -2.28 11.09
CA CYS A 58 4.16 -3.48 11.35
C CYS A 58 3.73 -4.13 12.66
N ARG A 59 3.76 -5.47 12.70
CA ARG A 59 3.48 -6.26 13.90
C ARG A 59 4.57 -7.32 14.08
N PRO A 60 5.10 -7.50 15.31
CA PRO A 60 6.08 -8.54 15.60
C PRO A 60 5.46 -9.94 15.53
N ASP A 61 6.26 -10.91 15.08
CA ASP A 61 5.97 -12.33 15.17
C ASP A 61 7.28 -13.12 15.21
N SER A 62 7.45 -13.98 16.22
CA SER A 62 8.69 -14.74 16.45
C SER A 62 9.01 -15.73 15.34
N LYS A 63 8.05 -16.04 14.46
CA LYS A 63 8.25 -16.92 13.31
C LYS A 63 8.99 -16.23 12.17
N ILE A 64 9.11 -14.91 12.17
CA ILE A 64 9.78 -14.13 11.12
C ILE A 64 11.28 -14.10 11.42
N THR A 65 12.10 -14.57 10.47
CA THR A 65 13.55 -14.56 10.60
C THR A 65 14.14 -13.25 10.07
N THR A 66 15.45 -13.07 10.25
CA THR A 66 16.19 -11.91 9.74
C THR A 66 16.76 -12.13 8.33
N THR A 67 16.58 -13.31 7.76
CA THR A 67 17.00 -13.60 6.38
C THR A 67 15.98 -13.02 5.42
N CYS A 68 16.35 -11.90 4.78
CA CYS A 68 15.44 -11.16 3.92
C CYS A 68 16.07 -10.79 2.59
N GLN A 69 15.27 -10.70 1.55
CA GLN A 69 15.68 -10.34 0.19
C GLN A 69 14.67 -9.40 -0.45
N TRP A 70 15.15 -8.49 -1.29
CA TRP A 70 14.30 -7.68 -2.15
C TRP A 70 14.05 -8.39 -3.47
N SER A 71 12.85 -8.29 -4.00
CA SER A 71 12.49 -8.85 -5.30
C SER A 71 13.12 -8.13 -6.49
N GLY A 72 13.56 -6.88 -6.30
CA GLY A 72 13.66 -5.93 -7.40
C GLY A 72 12.28 -5.45 -7.85
N PHE A 73 12.20 -4.57 -8.86
CA PHE A 73 10.90 -4.15 -9.38
C PHE A 73 10.19 -5.32 -10.05
N VAL A 74 8.96 -5.60 -9.60
CA VAL A 74 8.15 -6.73 -10.08
C VAL A 74 7.25 -6.34 -11.25
N ASN A 75 7.18 -5.04 -11.57
CA ASN A 75 6.42 -4.50 -12.67
C ASN A 75 7.17 -3.35 -13.36
N SER A 76 6.85 -3.14 -14.63
CA SER A 76 7.05 -1.88 -15.34
C SER A 76 5.87 -0.93 -15.07
N TYR A 77 6.01 0.35 -15.43
CA TYR A 77 4.89 1.29 -15.43
C TYR A 77 3.75 0.80 -16.33
N ASP A 78 2.51 1.14 -15.99
CA ASP A 78 1.22 0.72 -16.56
C ASP A 78 0.95 -0.78 -16.51
N GLN A 79 1.93 -1.58 -16.07
CA GLN A 79 1.80 -3.01 -15.99
C GLN A 79 1.27 -3.44 -14.62
N LYS A 80 0.64 -4.63 -14.62
CA LYS A 80 0.14 -5.26 -13.41
C LYS A 80 1.28 -5.57 -12.44
N VAL A 81 1.00 -5.38 -11.15
CA VAL A 81 1.80 -5.98 -10.09
C VAL A 81 1.26 -7.38 -9.85
N VAL A 82 2.11 -8.40 -9.90
CA VAL A 82 1.78 -9.77 -9.47
C VAL A 82 2.97 -10.33 -8.72
N TYR A 83 2.88 -10.37 -7.40
CA TYR A 83 4.00 -10.85 -6.59
C TYR A 83 3.55 -11.62 -5.35
N GLN A 84 4.28 -12.70 -5.07
CA GLN A 84 4.18 -13.48 -3.85
C GLN A 84 5.59 -13.82 -3.37
N CYS A 85 5.85 -13.65 -2.07
CA CYS A 85 7.10 -14.08 -1.45
C CYS A 85 7.29 -15.59 -1.63
N PRO A 86 8.43 -16.04 -2.21
CA PRO A 86 8.66 -17.48 -2.42
C PRO A 86 8.75 -18.25 -1.10
N ASN A 87 9.49 -17.71 -0.12
CA ASN A 87 9.66 -18.29 1.20
C ASN A 87 9.48 -17.17 2.24
N GLY A 88 8.28 -17.03 2.80
CA GLY A 88 8.02 -16.14 3.93
C GLY A 88 7.05 -14.99 3.63
N VAL A 89 7.31 -13.82 4.20
CA VAL A 89 6.29 -12.76 4.38
C VAL A 89 6.80 -11.40 3.93
N ILE A 90 5.87 -10.54 3.51
CA ILE A 90 6.17 -9.16 3.13
C ILE A 90 6.50 -8.36 4.40
N THR A 91 7.70 -7.79 4.42
CA THR A 91 8.23 -6.97 5.52
C THR A 91 8.62 -5.58 5.07
N GLY A 92 8.51 -5.27 3.78
CA GLY A 92 8.83 -3.96 3.25
C GLY A 92 8.41 -3.79 1.81
N VAL A 93 8.29 -2.54 1.40
CA VAL A 93 7.90 -2.12 0.06
C VAL A 93 8.81 -0.97 -0.34
N HIS A 94 9.29 -1.00 -1.58
CA HIS A 94 9.99 0.09 -2.24
C HIS A 94 9.24 0.45 -3.50
N SER A 95 9.11 1.74 -3.78
CA SER A 95 8.40 2.21 -4.96
C SER A 95 9.01 3.48 -5.54
N THR A 96 8.94 3.57 -6.87
CA THR A 96 9.33 4.75 -7.66
C THR A 96 8.13 5.18 -8.50
N HIS A 97 7.81 6.48 -8.46
CA HIS A 97 6.79 7.11 -9.30
C HIS A 97 7.40 7.62 -10.61
N SER A 98 6.58 7.82 -11.64
CA SER A 98 6.95 8.51 -12.87
C SER A 98 5.82 9.42 -13.32
N ASN A 99 6.06 10.73 -13.36
CA ASN A 99 5.06 11.69 -13.83
C ASN A 99 4.83 11.62 -15.35
N GLU A 100 5.68 10.92 -16.12
CA GLU A 100 5.41 10.67 -17.54
C GLU A 100 4.34 9.59 -17.73
N ALA A 101 4.29 8.62 -16.82
CA ALA A 101 3.35 7.50 -16.86
C ALA A 101 2.21 7.68 -15.86
N GLU A 102 2.30 8.64 -14.95
CA GLU A 102 1.44 8.82 -13.77
C GLU A 102 1.19 7.50 -13.01
N ASP A 103 2.30 6.77 -12.80
CA ASP A 103 2.24 5.42 -12.27
C ASP A 103 3.50 5.03 -11.47
N ARG A 104 3.37 3.94 -10.70
CA ARG A 104 4.40 3.40 -9.81
C ARG A 104 4.88 2.01 -10.19
N ARG A 105 6.20 1.81 -10.06
CA ARG A 105 6.82 0.48 -9.96
C ARG A 105 6.98 0.07 -8.50
N PHE A 106 6.86 -1.22 -8.22
CA PHE A 106 6.92 -1.77 -6.87
C PHE A 106 7.97 -2.87 -6.75
N SER A 107 8.67 -2.89 -5.62
CA SER A 107 9.59 -3.92 -5.18
C SER A 107 9.22 -4.31 -3.75
N PHE A 108 9.27 -5.60 -3.43
CA PHE A 108 8.84 -6.12 -2.13
C PHE A 108 10.00 -6.78 -1.42
N ARG A 109 10.09 -6.54 -0.10
CA ARG A 109 11.06 -7.19 0.78
C ARG A 109 10.41 -8.38 1.45
N CYS A 110 10.91 -9.57 1.15
CA CYS A 110 10.48 -10.80 1.79
C CYS A 110 11.48 -11.19 2.87
N CYS A 111 10.99 -11.52 4.06
CA CYS A 111 11.79 -12.23 5.06
C CYS A 111 11.29 -13.66 5.19
N ASN A 112 12.22 -14.60 5.29
CA ASN A 112 11.90 -15.99 5.53
C ASN A 112 11.14 -16.13 6.86
N THR A 113 10.25 -17.11 6.92
CA THR A 113 9.68 -17.58 8.18
C THR A 113 10.34 -18.88 8.59
N GLN A 114 10.19 -19.27 9.85
CA GLN A 114 10.43 -20.66 10.26
C GLN A 114 9.63 -21.63 9.36
N SER A 115 10.10 -22.86 9.19
CA SER A 115 9.50 -23.83 8.25
C SER A 115 7.99 -24.04 8.52
N ASN A 116 7.20 -24.27 7.46
CA ASN A 116 5.76 -24.57 7.49
C ASN A 116 4.81 -23.44 7.95
N CYS A 117 5.25 -22.17 7.95
CA CYS A 117 4.46 -21.08 8.54
C CYS A 117 3.41 -20.42 7.62
N ALA A 118 3.40 -20.66 6.31
CA ALA A 118 2.42 -20.08 5.39
C ALA A 118 1.64 -21.19 4.66
N ARG A 119 0.37 -21.35 5.02
CA ARG A 119 -0.59 -22.28 4.39
C ARG A 119 -1.94 -21.62 4.23
N ASP A 120 -2.88 -22.27 3.55
CA ASP A 120 -4.27 -21.78 3.37
C ASP A 120 -4.32 -20.31 2.92
N CYS A 121 -3.69 -20.00 1.79
CA CYS A 121 -3.59 -18.63 1.30
C CYS A 121 -4.88 -18.17 0.61
N VAL A 122 -5.32 -16.95 0.89
CA VAL A 122 -6.55 -16.36 0.36
C VAL A 122 -6.28 -14.94 -0.14
N TRP A 123 -6.70 -14.67 -1.37
CA TRP A 123 -6.73 -13.31 -1.93
C TRP A 123 -7.92 -12.54 -1.36
N SER A 124 -7.70 -11.27 -1.03
CA SER A 124 -8.73 -10.40 -0.47
C SER A 124 -9.83 -10.01 -1.46
N GLY A 125 -9.62 -10.18 -2.77
CA GLY A 125 -10.30 -9.37 -3.78
C GLY A 125 -9.77 -7.94 -3.79
N TYR A 126 -10.29 -7.10 -4.70
CA TYR A 126 -9.96 -5.67 -4.72
C TYR A 126 -10.43 -4.98 -3.45
N VAL A 127 -9.49 -4.40 -2.71
CA VAL A 127 -9.76 -3.70 -1.43
C VAL A 127 -10.01 -2.20 -1.61
N ASN A 128 -9.93 -1.70 -2.83
CA ASN A 128 -10.22 -0.32 -3.19
C ASN A 128 -10.78 -0.22 -4.62
N ASN A 129 -11.49 0.88 -4.88
CA ASN A 129 -11.79 1.35 -6.23
C ASN A 129 -10.70 2.33 -6.69
N PHE A 130 -10.67 2.65 -7.98
CA PHE A 130 -9.90 3.78 -8.50
C PHE A 130 -10.31 5.07 -7.80
N ASP A 131 -9.35 5.95 -7.56
CA ASP A 131 -9.40 7.18 -6.75
C ASP A 131 -9.85 6.98 -5.29
N GLY A 132 -10.18 5.73 -4.94
CA GLY A 132 -10.73 5.34 -3.66
C GLY A 132 -9.65 5.16 -2.61
N TYR A 133 -10.05 5.36 -1.36
CA TYR A 133 -9.23 5.01 -0.21
C TYR A 133 -9.00 3.50 -0.15
N LEU A 134 -7.74 3.12 0.03
CA LEU A 134 -7.32 1.74 0.29
C LEU A 134 -7.13 1.58 1.79
N ASN A 135 -7.74 0.54 2.36
CA ASN A 135 -7.54 0.15 3.76
C ASN A 135 -7.65 -1.36 3.91
N TYR A 136 -6.51 -2.02 4.11
CA TYR A 136 -6.45 -3.46 4.26
C TYR A 136 -5.73 -3.84 5.55
N VAL A 137 -6.39 -4.66 6.37
CA VAL A 137 -5.82 -5.29 7.56
C VAL A 137 -5.68 -6.78 7.29
N VAL A 138 -4.47 -7.31 7.48
CA VAL A 138 -4.21 -8.74 7.39
C VAL A 138 -5.06 -9.48 8.44
N PRO A 139 -5.84 -10.51 8.04
CA PRO A 139 -6.66 -11.27 8.97
C PRO A 139 -5.86 -11.79 10.17
N SER A 140 -6.50 -11.81 11.35
CA SER A 140 -5.90 -12.41 12.53
C SER A 140 -5.49 -13.86 12.25
N GLY A 141 -4.35 -14.28 12.75
CA GLY A 141 -3.85 -15.62 12.43
C GLY A 141 -3.16 -15.73 11.07
N SER A 142 -2.99 -14.66 10.30
CA SER A 142 -2.36 -14.69 8.97
C SER A 142 -1.17 -13.72 8.84
N PHE A 143 -0.38 -13.93 7.78
CA PHE A 143 0.65 -13.02 7.30
C PHE A 143 0.31 -12.47 5.92
N LEU A 144 0.76 -11.26 5.62
CA LEU A 144 0.79 -10.74 4.24
C LEU A 144 1.94 -11.41 3.49
N THR A 145 1.63 -12.12 2.40
CA THR A 145 2.62 -12.89 1.63
C THR A 145 2.69 -12.50 0.16
N GLY A 146 1.70 -11.77 -0.35
CA GLY A 146 1.66 -11.33 -1.73
C GLY A 146 0.79 -10.10 -1.94
N ALA A 147 0.95 -9.49 -3.11
CA ALA A 147 0.19 -8.35 -3.57
C ALA A 147 -0.04 -8.47 -5.07
N GLN A 148 -1.22 -8.04 -5.49
CA GLN A 148 -1.59 -7.87 -6.88
C GLN A 148 -2.17 -6.48 -7.09
N SER A 149 -1.93 -5.91 -8.26
CA SER A 149 -2.50 -4.62 -8.62
C SER A 149 -2.74 -4.49 -10.11
N PHE A 150 -3.82 -3.80 -10.45
CA PHE A 150 -4.20 -3.43 -11.80
C PHE A 150 -4.21 -1.91 -11.93
N HIS A 151 -3.50 -1.40 -12.93
CA HIS A 151 -3.45 0.01 -13.31
C HIS A 151 -4.48 0.32 -14.39
N ASP A 152 -5.07 1.50 -14.37
CA ASP A 152 -5.96 2.01 -15.41
C ASP A 152 -5.57 3.43 -15.82
N ASN A 153 -5.13 3.60 -17.07
CA ASN A 153 -4.65 4.88 -17.58
C ASN A 153 -5.77 5.94 -17.74
N GLY A 154 -7.05 5.55 -17.63
CA GLY A 154 -8.13 6.53 -17.62
C GLY A 154 -8.25 7.25 -16.27
N ASN A 155 -7.91 6.55 -15.18
CA ASN A 155 -7.89 7.08 -13.83
C ASN A 155 -6.47 7.47 -13.39
N GLU A 156 -5.43 7.00 -14.09
CA GLU A 156 -4.01 7.06 -13.67
C GLU A 156 -3.84 6.59 -12.22
N ASP A 157 -4.44 5.42 -11.96
CA ASP A 157 -4.54 4.89 -10.61
C ASP A 157 -4.60 3.35 -10.60
N ARG A 158 -4.38 2.79 -9.41
CA ARG A 158 -4.28 1.36 -9.14
C ARG A 158 -5.31 0.85 -8.15
N ARG A 159 -5.95 -0.27 -8.50
CA ARG A 159 -6.65 -1.14 -7.53
C ARG A 159 -5.75 -2.26 -7.03
N TRP A 160 -5.96 -2.66 -5.79
CA TRP A 160 -5.08 -3.60 -5.08
C TRP A 160 -5.82 -4.79 -4.51
N GLU A 161 -5.17 -5.95 -4.59
CA GLU A 161 -5.51 -7.17 -3.87
C GLU A 161 -4.31 -7.64 -3.07
N PHE A 162 -4.55 -8.28 -1.94
CA PHE A 162 -3.50 -8.80 -1.07
C PHE A 162 -3.71 -10.27 -0.78
N LEU A 163 -2.62 -11.02 -0.79
CA LEU A 163 -2.61 -12.43 -0.43
C LEU A 163 -2.24 -12.56 1.05
N ALA A 164 -3.14 -13.16 1.82
CA ALA A 164 -2.88 -13.53 3.20
C ALA A 164 -2.81 -15.04 3.34
N CYS A 165 -1.78 -15.56 4.00
CA CYS A 165 -1.66 -16.98 4.33
C CYS A 165 -1.75 -17.17 5.85
N LYS A 166 -2.46 -18.21 6.29
CA LYS A 166 -2.52 -18.56 7.71
C LYS A 166 -1.13 -18.91 8.24
N ARG A 167 -0.88 -18.43 9.45
CA ARG A 167 0.28 -18.74 10.27
C ARG A 167 0.18 -20.20 10.71
N GLY A 168 1.12 -21.02 10.26
CA GLY A 168 1.28 -22.43 10.63
C GLY A 168 1.34 -22.65 12.12
#